data_AF-A0A257T639-F1
#
_entry.id   AF-A0A257T639-F1
#
_cell.length_a   1.000
_cell.length_b   1.000
_cell.length_c   1.000
_cell.angle_alpha   90.00
_cell.angle_beta   90.00
_cell.angle_gamma   90.00
#
_symmetry.space_group_name_H-M   'P 1'
#
loop_
_entity.id
_entity.type
_entity.pdbx_description
1 polymer ?
#
loop_
_entity_poly.entity_id
_entity_poly.type
_entity_poly.pdbx_seq_one_letter_code
_entity_poly.pdbx_strand_id
1 'polypeptide(L)'
;MAKSTDDAAAQVRGDSTATAAVSLDESTAAQRHFGTNCSGRYVRIDLPRADFLSLAEVQVFHGDNNVALGGEASQRTTWFPGVPGLAIDGNTDGDFAAGSVTQTQWTESPWWEVDLKSEQPLDRIVVYRATGGFRLLILNDRRECVWMRENVDATKPNIEILLDERWDERWIQPVAVVPMSEEAAAEWRYTTAQPPDGWAEAGFNDSTWTLAPAGFGTNWSGRGVVRTEWKTPDIWLRRAFDLPPRAAAERLLNYPRLVVNNDDDAEVYVNGVLAASVPCCTSDYGVFAISQEVLAAMRPGKNLLAVHCTERNFPNGGQYIDVGLTDRPSLKEVVPVSEESAAEWRYTASQPP
;
A
#
# COMPACT_ATOMS: atom_id res chain seq x y z
N MET A 1 -28.23 55.09 -67.88
CA MET A 1 -27.86 54.23 -69.04
C MET A 1 -26.89 53.16 -68.56
N ALA A 2 -26.66 52.11 -69.34
CA ALA A 2 -25.55 51.15 -69.12
C ALA A 2 -24.22 51.77 -69.67
N LYS A 3 -23.03 51.15 -69.65
CA LYS A 3 -22.63 49.74 -69.43
C LYS A 3 -21.10 49.64 -69.19
N SER A 4 -20.64 48.73 -68.32
CA SER A 4 -19.25 48.20 -68.18
C SER A 4 -18.10 49.26 -68.08
N THR A 5 -16.78 49.00 -68.02
CA THR A 5 -15.88 47.81 -68.10
C THR A 5 -14.51 48.23 -67.52
N ASP A 6 -13.66 47.51 -66.77
CA ASP A 6 -13.74 46.33 -65.87
C ASP A 6 -12.50 46.41 -64.89
N ASP A 7 -11.76 45.32 -64.58
CA ASP A 7 -10.67 45.21 -63.56
C ASP A 7 -9.37 46.04 -63.78
N ALA A 8 -8.70 46.44 -62.68
CA ALA A 8 -7.40 45.85 -62.24
C ALA A 8 -6.73 46.60 -61.06
N ALA A 9 -6.07 45.84 -60.18
CA ALA A 9 -5.49 46.26 -58.90
C ALA A 9 -4.37 47.33 -58.92
N ALA A 10 -4.39 48.26 -57.96
CA ALA A 10 -3.20 48.97 -57.48
C ALA A 10 -3.31 49.49 -56.02
N GLN A 11 -2.20 49.31 -55.29
CA GLN A 11 -1.58 50.26 -54.35
C GLN A 11 -2.13 50.55 -52.92
N VAL A 12 -1.35 50.07 -51.95
CA VAL A 12 -1.00 50.68 -50.63
C VAL A 12 -2.02 50.68 -49.48
N ARG A 13 -1.58 50.07 -48.37
CA ARG A 13 -2.15 50.19 -47.02
C ARG A 13 -1.53 51.39 -46.29
N GLY A 14 -2.34 52.07 -45.48
CA GLY A 14 -1.90 52.71 -44.23
C GLY A 14 -2.72 52.13 -43.07
N ASP A 15 -2.30 52.21 -41.81
CA ASP A 15 -1.05 52.78 -41.27
C ASP A 15 -0.66 52.09 -39.94
N SER A 16 0.58 52.26 -39.51
CA SER A 16 1.14 52.04 -38.18
C SER A 16 0.91 50.67 -37.49
N THR A 17 1.84 49.75 -37.72
CA THR A 17 2.27 48.76 -36.70
C THR A 17 3.76 48.92 -36.47
N ALA A 18 4.15 49.56 -35.36
CA ALA A 18 5.55 49.83 -35.04
C ALA A 18 6.30 48.54 -34.67
N THR A 19 7.41 48.27 -35.37
CA THR A 19 8.30 47.15 -35.08
C THR A 19 9.19 47.42 -33.88
N ALA A 20 9.20 46.50 -32.91
CA ALA A 20 10.30 46.32 -31.97
C ALA A 20 10.78 44.86 -32.06
N ALA A 21 11.91 44.63 -32.71
CA ALA A 21 12.56 43.32 -32.68
C ALA A 21 13.25 43.15 -31.32
N VAL A 22 12.66 42.35 -30.44
CA VAL A 22 13.28 41.97 -29.17
C VAL A 22 14.22 40.79 -29.45
N SER A 23 15.48 40.93 -29.04
CA SER A 23 16.48 39.87 -29.10
C SER A 23 16.03 38.66 -28.27
N LEU A 24 16.24 37.45 -28.79
CA LEU A 24 16.14 36.23 -28.00
C LEU A 24 17.28 36.23 -26.98
N ASP A 25 16.93 36.49 -25.72
CA ASP A 25 17.80 36.34 -24.56
C ASP A 25 17.86 34.86 -24.16
N GLU A 26 19.04 34.34 -23.81
CA GLU A 26 19.29 32.93 -23.51
C GLU A 26 18.87 32.54 -22.08
N SER A 27 17.88 33.25 -21.52
CA SER A 27 17.48 33.18 -20.11
C SER A 27 16.28 32.28 -19.80
N THR A 28 15.69 31.61 -20.80
CA THR A 28 14.59 30.63 -20.58
C THR A 28 15.05 29.31 -19.96
N ALA A 29 16.31 29.20 -19.52
CA ALA A 29 16.72 28.27 -18.47
C ALA A 29 16.14 28.70 -17.10
N ALA A 30 14.81 28.78 -17.04
CA ALA A 30 14.07 29.15 -15.84
C ALA A 30 14.33 28.11 -14.76
N GLN A 31 15.19 28.48 -13.80
CA GLN A 31 15.71 27.64 -12.73
C GLN A 31 14.53 27.06 -11.92
N ARG A 32 14.14 25.81 -12.22
CA ARG A 32 12.99 25.14 -11.62
C ARG A 32 13.23 25.01 -10.11
N HIS A 33 12.61 25.91 -9.35
CA HIS A 33 12.56 25.83 -7.91
C HIS A 33 11.54 24.76 -7.54
N PHE A 34 11.97 23.50 -7.59
CA PHE A 34 11.21 22.37 -7.09
C PHE A 34 11.05 22.54 -5.57
N GLY A 35 9.81 22.76 -5.12
CA GLY A 35 9.47 22.76 -3.71
C GLY A 35 9.39 21.32 -3.21
N THR A 36 10.54 20.69 -2.95
CA THR A 36 10.63 19.27 -2.56
C THR A 36 10.15 19.04 -1.13
N ASN A 37 8.83 18.93 -0.95
CA ASN A 37 8.21 18.45 0.29
C ASN A 37 8.14 16.91 0.39
N CYS A 38 8.77 16.18 -0.54
CA CYS A 38 8.86 14.73 -0.55
C CYS A 38 10.31 14.26 -0.32
N SER A 39 10.64 13.89 0.92
CA SER A 39 11.88 13.19 1.26
C SER A 39 11.63 11.68 1.36
N GLY A 40 12.47 10.86 0.74
CA GLY A 40 12.30 9.41 0.74
C GLY A 40 13.61 8.65 0.65
N ARG A 41 13.60 7.41 1.16
CA ARG A 41 14.69 6.43 1.04
C ARG A 41 14.35 5.30 0.08
N TYR A 42 13.09 4.88 0.04
CA TYR A 42 12.66 3.75 -0.80
C TYR A 42 11.70 4.22 -1.87
N VAL A 43 11.92 3.81 -3.11
CA VAL A 43 10.97 4.02 -4.23
C VAL A 43 10.48 2.68 -4.72
N ARG A 44 9.16 2.50 -4.79
CA ARG A 44 8.53 1.19 -4.96
C ARG A 44 7.42 1.23 -6.01
N ILE A 45 7.36 0.20 -6.84
CA ILE A 45 6.29 -0.03 -7.81
C ILE A 45 5.58 -1.34 -7.45
N ASP A 46 4.26 -1.25 -7.18
CA ASP A 46 3.37 -2.41 -7.03
C ASP A 46 2.44 -2.53 -8.25
N LEU A 47 2.09 -3.76 -8.67
CA LEU A 47 0.85 -4.01 -9.40
C LEU A 47 -0.20 -4.55 -8.40
N PRO A 48 -1.35 -3.88 -8.17
CA PRO A 48 -2.35 -4.35 -7.20
C PRO A 48 -3.28 -5.44 -7.80
N ARG A 49 -2.70 -6.46 -8.44
CA ARG A 49 -3.41 -7.57 -9.11
C ARG A 49 -2.50 -8.80 -9.28
N ALA A 50 -3.07 -9.94 -9.68
CA ALA A 50 -2.32 -11.07 -10.23
C ALA A 50 -1.75 -10.71 -11.61
N ASP A 51 -0.42 -10.69 -11.75
CA ASP A 51 0.28 -10.42 -13.01
C ASP A 51 1.78 -10.77 -12.87
N PHE A 52 2.58 -10.47 -13.90
CA PHE A 52 4.01 -10.24 -13.78
C PHE A 52 4.33 -8.75 -13.86
N LEU A 53 5.26 -8.25 -13.05
CA LEU A 53 5.81 -6.90 -13.18
C LEU A 53 7.12 -6.95 -13.95
N SER A 54 7.20 -6.20 -15.05
CA SER A 54 8.43 -5.84 -15.73
C SER A 54 8.61 -4.33 -15.76
N LEU A 55 9.85 -3.88 -15.64
CA LEU A 55 10.30 -2.49 -15.69
C LEU A 55 11.61 -2.43 -16.50
N ALA A 56 11.75 -1.47 -17.40
CA ALA A 56 13.03 -1.24 -18.10
C ALA A 56 13.99 -0.41 -17.25
N GLU A 57 13.55 0.76 -16.76
CA GLU A 57 14.35 1.67 -15.93
C GLU A 57 13.40 2.47 -15.02
N VAL A 58 13.79 2.69 -13.77
CA VAL A 58 13.10 3.55 -12.79
C VAL A 58 14.09 4.60 -12.29
N GLN A 59 14.10 5.75 -12.98
CA GLN A 59 14.96 6.87 -12.64
C GLN A 59 14.34 7.66 -11.51
N VAL A 60 15.13 7.94 -10.47
CA VAL A 60 14.70 8.71 -9.30
C VAL A 60 15.63 9.90 -9.17
N PHE A 61 15.09 11.11 -9.22
CA PHE A 61 15.89 12.33 -9.34
C PHE A 61 15.88 13.18 -8.08
N HIS A 62 17.08 13.61 -7.68
CA HIS A 62 17.32 14.74 -6.79
C HIS A 62 18.03 15.83 -7.63
N GLY A 63 17.31 16.91 -7.94
CA GLY A 63 17.65 17.84 -9.02
C GLY A 63 17.79 17.12 -10.37
N ASP A 64 18.94 17.27 -11.01
CA ASP A 64 19.29 16.58 -12.27
C ASP A 64 19.97 15.21 -12.06
N ASN A 65 20.27 14.82 -10.82
CA ASN A 65 21.01 13.59 -10.51
C ASN A 65 20.06 12.38 -10.34
N ASN A 66 20.24 11.32 -11.15
CA ASN A 66 19.53 10.06 -10.98
C ASN A 66 20.14 9.26 -9.81
N VAL A 67 19.60 9.44 -8.60
CA VAL A 67 20.08 8.79 -7.37
C VAL A 67 19.80 7.29 -7.33
N ALA A 68 18.93 6.77 -8.20
CA ALA A 68 18.63 5.34 -8.28
C ALA A 68 19.85 4.49 -8.70
N LEU A 69 20.75 5.06 -9.52
CA LEU A 69 21.97 4.38 -10.02
C LEU A 69 22.96 4.00 -8.90
N GLY A 70 22.86 4.61 -7.73
CA GLY A 70 23.64 4.28 -6.53
C GLY A 70 22.87 3.44 -5.49
N GLY A 71 21.63 3.06 -5.80
CA GLY A 71 20.76 2.29 -4.92
C GLY A 71 20.98 0.78 -5.02
N GLU A 72 20.11 0.02 -4.35
CA GLU A 72 20.01 -1.43 -4.49
C GLU A 72 18.56 -1.82 -4.72
N ALA A 73 18.30 -2.49 -5.85
CA ALA A 73 16.96 -2.89 -6.25
C ALA A 73 16.62 -4.32 -5.82
N SER A 74 15.38 -4.52 -5.40
CA SER A 74 14.79 -5.78 -4.96
C SER A 74 13.40 -5.96 -5.58
N GLN A 75 12.89 -7.20 -5.63
CA GLN A 75 11.56 -7.49 -6.19
C GLN A 75 10.97 -8.77 -5.59
N ARG A 76 9.63 -8.89 -5.59
CA ARG A 76 8.88 -9.96 -4.90
C ARG A 76 9.34 -11.38 -5.25
N THR A 77 9.52 -11.63 -6.55
CA THR A 77 10.02 -12.88 -7.13
C THR A 77 10.83 -12.51 -8.36
N THR A 78 11.71 -13.40 -8.84
CA THR A 78 12.47 -13.17 -10.08
C THR A 78 12.18 -14.27 -11.08
N TRP A 79 11.86 -13.89 -12.31
CA TRP A 79 11.91 -14.77 -13.47
C TRP A 79 13.21 -14.48 -14.23
N PHE A 80 14.17 -15.40 -14.13
CA PHE A 80 15.50 -15.23 -14.74
C PHE A 80 15.38 -15.14 -16.28
N PRO A 81 16.04 -14.18 -16.95
CA PRO A 81 17.14 -13.32 -16.47
C PRO A 81 16.75 -11.97 -15.84
N GLY A 82 15.47 -11.65 -15.69
CA GLY A 82 14.97 -10.32 -15.29
C GLY A 82 15.19 -9.94 -13.82
N VAL A 83 16.45 -9.90 -13.37
CA VAL A 83 16.87 -9.49 -12.01
C VAL A 83 16.53 -8.02 -11.72
N PRO A 84 16.25 -7.63 -10.47
CA PRO A 84 15.71 -6.29 -10.16
C PRO A 84 16.66 -5.14 -10.48
N GLY A 85 17.98 -5.37 -10.46
CA GLY A 85 18.99 -4.33 -10.72
C GLY A 85 18.97 -3.74 -12.13
N LEU A 86 18.32 -4.39 -13.10
CA LEU A 86 18.22 -3.89 -14.48
C LEU A 86 17.44 -2.57 -14.54
N ALA A 87 16.44 -2.37 -13.67
CA ALA A 87 15.68 -1.12 -13.63
C ALA A 87 16.38 0.06 -12.91
N ILE A 88 17.68 -0.07 -12.63
CA ILE A 88 18.55 1.02 -12.17
C ILE A 88 19.95 0.96 -12.82
N ASP A 89 20.10 0.29 -13.97
CA ASP A 89 21.40 0.16 -14.65
C ASP A 89 21.71 1.35 -15.59
N GLY A 90 20.75 2.24 -15.81
CA GLY A 90 20.88 3.43 -16.65
C GLY A 90 20.47 3.21 -18.12
N ASN A 91 20.12 1.99 -18.53
CA ASN A 91 19.71 1.68 -19.89
C ASN A 91 18.18 1.60 -20.02
N THR A 92 17.60 2.59 -20.71
CA THR A 92 16.15 2.73 -20.89
C THR A 92 15.56 1.81 -21.98
N ASP A 93 16.27 0.77 -22.43
CA ASP A 93 15.80 -0.10 -23.52
C ASP A 93 14.61 -0.96 -23.07
N GLY A 94 13.48 -0.79 -23.76
CA GLY A 94 12.27 -1.53 -23.48
C GLY A 94 12.26 -2.96 -23.98
N ASP A 95 13.20 -3.43 -24.81
CA ASP A 95 13.19 -4.82 -25.26
C ASP A 95 13.70 -5.78 -24.18
N PHE A 96 12.87 -6.77 -23.81
CA PHE A 96 13.29 -7.84 -22.90
C PHE A 96 14.43 -8.68 -23.51
N ALA A 97 14.46 -8.84 -24.84
CA ALA A 97 15.53 -9.57 -25.53
C ALA A 97 16.88 -8.81 -25.53
N ALA A 98 16.89 -7.50 -25.25
CA ALA A 98 18.11 -6.74 -25.02
C ALA A 98 18.72 -7.00 -23.62
N GLY A 99 17.99 -7.67 -22.72
CA GLY A 99 18.44 -8.03 -21.38
C GLY A 99 18.40 -6.89 -20.35
N SER A 100 17.74 -5.77 -20.68
CA SER A 100 17.69 -4.53 -19.88
C SER A 100 16.37 -4.35 -19.12
N VAL A 101 15.66 -5.44 -18.82
CA VAL A 101 14.29 -5.37 -18.32
C VAL A 101 14.11 -6.36 -17.17
N THR A 102 13.63 -5.88 -16.02
CA THR A 102 13.28 -6.72 -14.87
C THR A 102 12.07 -7.57 -15.19
N GLN A 103 11.91 -8.72 -14.52
CA GLN A 103 10.68 -9.48 -14.60
C GLN A 103 10.45 -10.31 -13.34
N THR A 104 9.31 -10.09 -12.67
CA THR A 104 8.83 -11.01 -11.64
C THR A 104 8.23 -12.26 -12.27
N GLN A 105 8.10 -13.32 -11.49
CA GLN A 105 7.21 -14.42 -11.87
C GLN A 105 5.75 -13.92 -11.84
N TRP A 106 4.84 -14.63 -12.51
CA TRP A 106 3.41 -14.40 -12.32
C TRP A 106 3.04 -14.70 -10.87
N THR A 107 2.49 -13.72 -10.15
CA THR A 107 2.17 -13.86 -8.73
C THR A 107 1.09 -12.87 -8.31
N GLU A 108 0.48 -13.08 -7.15
CA GLU A 108 -0.43 -12.09 -6.55
C GLU A 108 0.35 -10.86 -6.10
N SER A 109 -0.05 -9.68 -6.57
CA SER A 109 0.56 -8.39 -6.22
C SER A 109 2.09 -8.36 -6.32
N PRO A 110 2.67 -8.50 -7.54
CA PRO A 110 4.11 -8.36 -7.75
C PRO A 110 4.57 -6.93 -7.46
N TRP A 111 5.81 -6.80 -7.01
CA TRP A 111 6.41 -5.51 -6.66
C TRP A 111 7.91 -5.48 -6.95
N TRP A 112 8.41 -4.27 -7.16
CA TRP A 112 9.82 -3.92 -7.30
C TRP A 112 10.12 -2.68 -6.43
N GLU A 113 11.29 -2.61 -5.81
CA GLU A 113 11.66 -1.54 -4.87
C GLU A 113 13.17 -1.28 -4.89
N VAL A 114 13.57 0.00 -4.97
CA VAL A 114 14.97 0.45 -4.79
C VAL A 114 15.16 1.11 -3.43
N ASP A 115 16.18 0.67 -2.70
CA ASP A 115 16.75 1.36 -1.54
C ASP A 115 17.82 2.36 -2.00
N LEU A 116 17.53 3.66 -1.87
CA LEU A 116 18.43 4.78 -2.20
C LEU A 116 19.54 5.00 -1.14
N LYS A 117 19.69 4.07 -0.19
CA LYS A 117 20.68 4.00 0.90
C LYS A 117 20.55 5.05 2.00
N SER A 118 20.04 6.23 1.68
CA SER A 118 19.70 7.30 2.63
C SER A 118 18.41 7.98 2.23
N GLU A 119 17.65 8.45 3.22
CA GLU A 119 16.54 9.36 2.97
C GLU A 119 17.06 10.72 2.46
N GLN A 120 16.46 11.21 1.38
CA GLN A 120 16.84 12.47 0.74
C GLN A 120 15.65 13.11 0.02
N PRO A 121 15.68 14.44 -0.25
CA PRO A 121 14.67 15.10 -1.08
C PRO A 121 14.63 14.50 -2.49
N LEU A 122 13.41 14.32 -3.02
CA LEU A 122 13.18 13.80 -4.37
C LEU A 122 12.29 14.77 -5.16
N ASP A 123 12.67 15.06 -6.41
CA ASP A 123 12.01 16.05 -7.27
C ASP A 123 11.05 15.41 -8.29
N ARG A 124 11.46 14.27 -8.87
CA ARG A 124 10.71 13.55 -9.91
C ARG A 124 11.16 12.11 -10.05
N ILE A 125 10.27 11.27 -10.55
CA ILE A 125 10.54 9.86 -10.91
C ILE A 125 10.15 9.67 -12.37
N VAL A 126 10.96 8.92 -13.14
CA VAL A 126 10.65 8.54 -14.52
C VAL A 126 10.67 7.02 -14.64
N VAL A 127 9.53 6.43 -15.02
CA VAL A 127 9.40 4.99 -15.22
C VAL A 127 9.38 4.68 -16.72
N TYR A 128 10.29 3.84 -17.18
CA TYR A 128 10.36 3.32 -18.54
C TYR A 128 9.78 1.91 -18.60
N ARG A 129 8.84 1.69 -19.52
CA ARG A 129 8.10 0.44 -19.81
C ARG A 129 7.70 -0.38 -18.56
N ALA A 130 6.52 -0.10 -18.01
CA ALA A 130 5.91 -0.94 -16.96
C ALA A 130 4.84 -1.91 -17.50
N THR A 131 4.64 -3.07 -16.87
CA THR A 131 3.53 -3.99 -17.21
C THR A 131 2.16 -3.43 -16.79
N GLY A 132 1.56 -2.61 -17.64
CA GLY A 132 0.23 -2.05 -17.41
C GLY A 132 0.15 -1.08 -16.22
N GLY A 133 -1.06 -0.68 -15.84
CA GLY A 133 -1.25 0.31 -14.78
C GLY A 133 -0.69 -0.15 -13.43
N PHE A 134 0.03 0.73 -12.73
CA PHE A 134 0.74 0.43 -11.48
C PHE A 134 0.49 1.47 -10.39
N ARG A 135 0.93 1.17 -9.16
CA ARG A 135 1.04 2.15 -8.07
C ARG A 135 2.51 2.41 -7.78
N LEU A 136 2.88 3.69 -7.69
CA LEU A 136 4.20 4.17 -7.26
C LEU A 136 4.10 4.68 -5.81
N LEU A 137 5.00 4.21 -4.94
CA LEU A 137 5.12 4.65 -3.55
C LEU A 137 6.52 5.21 -3.30
N ILE A 138 6.61 6.18 -2.40
CA ILE A 138 7.86 6.68 -1.81
C ILE A 138 7.74 6.48 -0.30
N LEU A 139 8.75 5.85 0.31
CA LEU A 139 8.80 5.58 1.75
C LEU A 139 10.02 6.27 2.39
N ASN A 140 9.86 6.71 3.64
CA ASN A 140 10.94 7.22 4.48
C ASN A 140 11.82 6.08 5.05
N ASP A 141 12.85 6.42 5.83
CA ASP A 141 13.77 5.45 6.45
C ASP A 141 13.06 4.42 7.35
N ARG A 142 11.97 4.81 8.01
CA ARG A 142 11.07 3.94 8.82
C ARG A 142 10.13 3.06 7.97
N ARG A 143 10.23 3.10 6.65
CA ARG A 143 9.34 2.42 5.67
C ARG A 143 7.87 2.85 5.77
N GLU A 144 7.62 4.04 6.29
CA GLU A 144 6.32 4.72 6.22
C GLU A 144 6.19 5.42 4.88
N CYS A 145 5.07 5.24 4.18
CA CYS A 145 4.83 5.93 2.91
C CYS A 145 4.54 7.42 3.12
N VAL A 146 5.29 8.26 2.41
CA VAL A 146 5.18 9.73 2.41
C VAL A 146 4.44 10.27 1.19
N TRP A 147 4.36 9.49 0.10
CA TRP A 147 3.76 9.90 -1.18
C TRP A 147 3.39 8.64 -2.00
N MET A 148 2.22 8.61 -2.65
CA MET A 148 1.67 7.37 -3.25
C MET A 148 0.76 7.57 -4.48
N ARG A 149 1.30 7.60 -5.70
CA ARG A 149 0.46 7.69 -6.92
C ARG A 149 -0.08 6.32 -7.34
N GLU A 150 -1.38 6.13 -7.14
CA GLU A 150 -2.12 4.97 -7.64
C GLU A 150 -2.49 5.12 -9.13
N ASN A 151 -2.77 3.98 -9.78
CA ASN A 151 -3.28 3.89 -11.16
C ASN A 151 -2.49 4.73 -12.18
N VAL A 152 -1.16 4.69 -12.07
CA VAL A 152 -0.23 5.29 -13.02
C VAL A 152 -0.41 4.61 -14.38
N ASP A 153 -0.81 5.39 -15.38
CA ASP A 153 -1.07 4.92 -16.74
C ASP A 153 0.24 4.58 -17.48
N ALA A 154 0.47 3.29 -17.69
CA ALA A 154 1.61 2.74 -18.42
C ALA A 154 1.34 2.44 -19.90
N THR A 155 0.33 3.06 -20.53
CA THR A 155 0.18 3.02 -22.00
C THR A 155 1.30 3.77 -22.74
N LYS A 156 2.10 4.57 -22.02
CA LYS A 156 3.26 5.30 -22.57
C LYS A 156 4.58 4.54 -22.31
N PRO A 157 5.55 4.60 -23.24
CA PRO A 157 6.84 3.92 -23.07
C PRO A 157 7.71 4.55 -21.98
N ASN A 158 7.50 5.82 -21.65
CA ASN A 158 8.06 6.49 -20.49
C ASN A 158 7.00 7.36 -19.81
N ILE A 159 7.14 7.53 -18.48
CA ILE A 159 6.16 8.16 -17.62
C ILE A 159 6.92 9.05 -16.62
N GLU A 160 6.99 10.35 -16.89
CA GLU A 160 7.54 11.32 -15.93
C GLU A 160 6.48 11.70 -14.89
N ILE A 161 6.90 11.66 -13.63
CA ILE A 161 6.09 11.96 -12.46
C ILE A 161 6.85 12.97 -11.62
N LEU A 162 6.46 14.24 -11.75
CA LEU A 162 6.91 15.29 -10.85
C LEU A 162 6.32 15.08 -9.45
N LEU A 163 7.12 15.40 -8.43
CA LEU A 163 6.79 15.35 -7.00
C LEU A 163 6.49 16.75 -6.46
N ASP A 164 6.28 17.73 -7.35
CA ASP A 164 5.87 19.09 -7.01
C ASP A 164 4.39 19.19 -6.58
N GLU A 165 4.06 20.31 -5.93
CA GLU A 165 2.89 20.37 -5.05
C GLU A 165 1.54 20.43 -5.79
N ARG A 166 0.95 19.24 -6.00
CA ARG A 166 -0.45 19.03 -5.61
C ARG A 166 -0.79 17.60 -5.22
N TRP A 167 0.02 17.03 -4.33
CA TRP A 167 -0.43 15.88 -3.55
C TRP A 167 -1.52 16.35 -2.56
N ASP A 168 -2.74 15.85 -2.70
CA ASP A 168 -3.83 16.18 -1.78
C ASP A 168 -3.58 15.44 -0.45
N GLU A 169 -3.26 16.18 0.61
CA GLU A 169 -2.86 15.65 1.92
C GLU A 169 -3.85 14.64 2.52
N ARG A 170 -5.13 14.68 2.09
CA ARG A 170 -6.14 13.68 2.45
C ARG A 170 -5.80 12.27 1.95
N TRP A 171 -4.83 12.11 1.05
CA TRP A 171 -4.26 10.84 0.58
C TRP A 171 -2.99 10.41 1.34
N ILE A 172 -2.45 11.26 2.22
CA ILE A 172 -1.39 10.90 3.18
C ILE A 172 -2.00 10.59 4.55
N GLN A 173 -3.10 11.24 4.94
CA GLN A 173 -3.83 10.95 6.19
C GLN A 173 -4.36 9.50 6.18
N PRO A 174 -3.73 8.56 6.91
CA PRO A 174 -4.04 7.14 6.75
C PRO A 174 -5.21 6.77 7.64
N VAL A 175 -6.24 6.18 7.04
CA VAL A 175 -7.47 5.78 7.70
C VAL A 175 -7.24 4.46 8.42
N ALA A 176 -7.05 4.53 9.73
CA ALA A 176 -7.26 3.41 10.62
C ALA A 176 -8.77 3.16 10.77
N VAL A 177 -9.30 2.23 9.98
CA VAL A 177 -10.72 1.81 10.02
C VAL A 177 -11.01 1.07 11.32
N VAL A 178 -10.06 0.24 11.74
CA VAL A 178 -9.95 -0.24 13.11
C VAL A 178 -8.58 0.19 13.63
N PRO A 179 -8.51 1.16 14.56
CA PRO A 179 -7.25 1.62 15.12
C PRO A 179 -6.68 0.59 16.11
N MET A 180 -5.35 0.54 16.15
CA MET A 180 -4.60 -0.29 17.09
C MET A 180 -4.61 0.33 18.49
N SER A 181 -4.28 -0.46 19.51
CA SER A 181 -4.22 0.01 20.89
C SER A 181 -3.22 1.15 21.10
N GLU A 182 -2.10 1.22 20.37
CA GLU A 182 -1.19 2.38 20.44
C GLU A 182 -1.86 3.71 20.03
N GLU A 183 -2.96 3.66 19.27
CA GLU A 183 -3.63 4.83 18.71
C GLU A 183 -4.90 5.22 19.49
N ALA A 184 -5.72 4.23 19.86
CA ALA A 184 -7.02 4.47 20.49
C ALA A 184 -7.45 3.35 21.43
N ALA A 185 -8.23 3.70 22.46
CA ALA A 185 -8.92 2.75 23.33
C ALA A 185 -10.23 2.25 22.68
N ALA A 186 -10.14 1.73 21.45
CA ALA A 186 -11.31 1.31 20.68
C ALA A 186 -12.01 0.10 21.32
N GLU A 187 -13.34 0.15 21.46
CA GLU A 187 -14.09 -0.92 22.11
C GLU A 187 -14.20 -2.19 21.24
N TRP A 188 -13.97 -3.34 21.86
CA TRP A 188 -14.21 -4.69 21.33
C TRP A 188 -15.16 -5.43 22.26
N ARG A 189 -16.00 -6.30 21.70
CA ARG A 189 -16.71 -7.33 22.45
C ARG A 189 -15.81 -8.55 22.62
N TYR A 190 -15.78 -9.18 23.80
CA TYR A 190 -14.98 -10.37 24.02
C TYR A 190 -15.63 -11.43 24.92
N THR A 191 -15.20 -12.67 24.73
CA THR A 191 -15.45 -13.81 25.61
C THR A 191 -14.16 -14.61 25.83
N THR A 192 -14.03 -15.22 27.01
CA THR A 192 -12.97 -16.17 27.37
C THR A 192 -13.48 -17.61 27.48
N ALA A 193 -14.78 -17.82 27.27
CA ALA A 193 -15.38 -19.13 27.10
C ALA A 193 -15.69 -19.36 25.61
N GLN A 194 -15.41 -20.57 25.13
CA GLN A 194 -15.55 -20.95 23.72
C GLN A 194 -16.97 -20.64 23.21
N PRO A 195 -17.12 -19.80 22.17
CA PRO A 195 -18.41 -19.49 21.59
C PRO A 195 -18.89 -20.63 20.66
N PRO A 196 -20.20 -20.67 20.33
CA PRO A 196 -20.73 -21.58 19.33
C PRO A 196 -20.14 -21.36 17.93
N ASP A 197 -20.33 -22.34 17.04
CA ASP A 197 -19.99 -22.23 15.62
C ASP A 197 -20.61 -20.98 14.97
N GLY A 198 -19.93 -20.44 13.95
CA GLY A 198 -20.32 -19.18 13.30
C GLY A 198 -19.97 -17.91 14.09
N TRP A 199 -19.26 -18.01 15.22
CA TRP A 199 -18.83 -16.84 16.02
C TRP A 199 -18.01 -15.80 15.24
N ALA A 200 -17.38 -16.17 14.12
CA ALA A 200 -16.64 -15.25 13.25
C ALA A 200 -17.54 -14.49 12.25
N GLU A 201 -18.80 -14.89 12.07
CA GLU A 201 -19.70 -14.32 11.06
C GLU A 201 -20.27 -12.94 11.45
N ALA A 202 -20.48 -12.08 10.45
CA ALA A 202 -21.06 -10.75 10.63
C ALA A 202 -22.48 -10.76 11.25
N GLY A 203 -23.22 -11.88 11.13
CA GLY A 203 -24.58 -12.04 11.66
C GLY A 203 -24.68 -12.60 13.08
N PHE A 204 -23.60 -13.11 13.67
CA PHE A 204 -23.63 -13.74 14.99
C PHE A 204 -23.95 -12.74 16.11
N ASN A 205 -24.73 -13.18 17.12
CA ASN A 205 -25.19 -12.35 18.22
C ASN A 205 -24.21 -12.35 19.41
N ASP A 206 -23.37 -11.32 19.49
CA ASP A 206 -22.40 -11.08 20.56
C ASP A 206 -22.92 -10.17 21.68
N SER A 207 -24.22 -9.88 21.75
CA SER A 207 -24.78 -8.89 22.69
C SER A 207 -24.51 -9.19 24.18
N THR A 208 -24.32 -10.47 24.53
CA THR A 208 -23.97 -10.96 25.88
C THR A 208 -22.47 -10.92 26.20
N TRP A 209 -21.60 -10.71 25.22
CA TRP A 209 -20.15 -10.62 25.40
C TRP A 209 -19.78 -9.32 26.13
N THR A 210 -18.71 -9.35 26.91
CA THR A 210 -18.21 -8.20 27.66
C THR A 210 -17.64 -7.15 26.69
N LEU A 211 -17.86 -5.87 26.95
CA LEU A 211 -17.31 -4.76 26.15
C LEU A 211 -16.09 -4.16 26.86
N ALA A 212 -14.95 -4.04 26.16
CA ALA A 212 -13.70 -3.53 26.73
C ALA A 212 -12.76 -2.93 25.66
N PRO A 213 -11.81 -2.05 26.03
CA PRO A 213 -10.92 -1.39 25.07
C PRO A 213 -9.80 -2.31 24.51
N ALA A 214 -9.38 -2.01 23.28
CA ALA A 214 -8.31 -2.69 22.54
C ALA A 214 -6.95 -2.75 23.26
N GLY A 215 -6.21 -3.82 22.97
CA GLY A 215 -5.00 -4.24 23.67
C GLY A 215 -5.33 -5.14 24.87
N PHE A 216 -5.49 -6.44 24.62
CA PHE A 216 -5.83 -7.44 25.63
C PHE A 216 -4.56 -8.21 26.02
N GLY A 217 -4.28 -8.40 27.33
CA GLY A 217 -3.10 -9.16 27.74
C GLY A 217 -2.70 -9.01 29.21
N THR A 218 -1.52 -9.54 29.59
CA THR A 218 -0.96 -9.40 30.96
C THR A 218 0.55 -9.21 31.05
N ASN A 219 1.36 -10.10 30.46
CA ASN A 219 2.82 -10.17 30.67
C ASN A 219 3.62 -9.79 29.42
N TRP A 220 3.04 -8.92 28.59
CA TRP A 220 3.58 -8.59 27.28
C TRP A 220 4.92 -7.84 27.34
N SER A 221 5.85 -8.20 26.43
CA SER A 221 7.20 -7.62 26.37
C SER A 221 7.58 -6.99 25.02
N GLY A 222 6.73 -7.12 24.01
CA GLY A 222 6.86 -6.40 22.73
C GLY A 222 6.24 -5.00 22.77
N ARG A 223 5.95 -4.45 21.59
CA ARG A 223 5.25 -3.14 21.41
C ARG A 223 3.74 -3.30 21.53
N GLY A 224 2.99 -2.20 21.73
CA GLY A 224 1.56 -2.23 22.01
C GLY A 224 1.17 -1.73 23.41
N VAL A 225 -0.12 -1.44 23.61
CA VAL A 225 -0.65 -0.92 24.88
C VAL A 225 -1.70 -1.88 25.45
N VAL A 226 -1.40 -2.55 26.56
CA VAL A 226 -2.42 -3.31 27.31
C VAL A 226 -3.41 -2.34 27.96
N ARG A 227 -4.70 -2.52 27.69
CA ARG A 227 -5.80 -1.81 28.37
C ARG A 227 -6.84 -2.72 29.01
N THR A 228 -6.95 -3.95 28.54
CA THR A 228 -7.86 -4.96 29.11
C THR A 228 -7.06 -6.15 29.59
N GLU A 229 -7.22 -6.50 30.87
CA GLU A 229 -6.53 -7.67 31.44
C GLU A 229 -7.24 -8.97 31.02
N TRP A 230 -6.45 -9.97 30.59
CA TRP A 230 -6.95 -11.27 30.18
C TRP A 230 -6.08 -12.41 30.72
N LYS A 231 -6.71 -13.47 31.27
CA LYS A 231 -6.09 -14.55 32.07
C LYS A 231 -6.77 -15.92 31.89
N THR A 232 -6.96 -16.38 30.65
CA THR A 232 -7.35 -17.76 30.30
C THR A 232 -6.49 -18.26 29.13
N PRO A 233 -6.56 -19.55 28.71
CA PRO A 233 -5.85 -20.01 27.52
C PRO A 233 -6.34 -19.35 26.23
N ASP A 234 -7.66 -19.18 26.08
CA ASP A 234 -8.28 -18.61 24.88
C ASP A 234 -9.03 -17.29 25.13
N ILE A 235 -9.06 -16.43 24.11
CA ILE A 235 -9.93 -15.26 24.01
C ILE A 235 -10.47 -15.10 22.60
N TRP A 236 -11.77 -14.80 22.49
CA TRP A 236 -12.42 -14.43 21.24
C TRP A 236 -12.84 -12.96 21.30
N LEU A 237 -12.46 -12.18 20.29
CA LEU A 237 -12.79 -10.77 20.13
C LEU A 237 -13.70 -10.56 18.92
N ARG A 238 -14.60 -9.57 19.00
CA ARG A 238 -15.47 -9.12 17.90
C ARG A 238 -15.61 -7.60 17.90
N ARG A 239 -15.42 -6.95 16.75
CA ARG A 239 -15.62 -5.51 16.58
C ARG A 239 -16.23 -5.19 15.22
N ALA A 240 -17.38 -4.53 15.25
CA ALA A 240 -17.97 -3.94 14.04
C ALA A 240 -17.18 -2.70 13.61
N PHE A 241 -17.08 -2.49 12.29
CA PHE A 241 -16.49 -1.30 11.69
C PHE A 241 -17.24 -0.92 10.42
N ASP A 242 -17.25 0.35 10.05
CA ASP A 242 -17.91 0.83 8.84
C ASP A 242 -16.87 1.20 7.77
N LEU A 243 -17.00 0.62 6.58
CA LEU A 243 -16.31 1.08 5.38
C LEU A 243 -17.13 2.18 4.70
N PRO A 244 -16.51 3.21 4.12
CA PRO A 244 -17.22 4.26 3.40
C PRO A 244 -17.89 3.73 2.11
N PRO A 245 -18.74 4.53 1.44
CA PRO A 245 -19.31 4.18 0.13
C PRO A 245 -18.21 3.86 -0.91
N ARG A 246 -18.50 3.00 -1.89
CA ARG A 246 -17.48 2.42 -2.80
C ARG A 246 -16.49 3.44 -3.40
N ALA A 247 -16.96 4.58 -3.90
CA ALA A 247 -16.12 5.65 -4.47
C ALA A 247 -15.14 6.34 -3.48
N ALA A 248 -15.29 6.07 -2.17
CA ALA A 248 -14.34 6.45 -1.13
C ALA A 248 -13.66 5.21 -0.48
N ALA A 249 -14.30 4.04 -0.52
CA ALA A 249 -13.68 2.78 -0.12
C ALA A 249 -12.69 2.24 -1.15
N GLU A 250 -12.67 2.71 -2.40
CA GLU A 250 -11.59 2.45 -3.36
C GLU A 250 -10.22 2.78 -2.72
N ARG A 251 -10.12 3.91 -1.99
CA ARG A 251 -8.91 4.30 -1.24
C ARG A 251 -8.46 3.26 -0.22
N LEU A 252 -9.43 2.63 0.47
CA LEU A 252 -9.21 1.62 1.49
C LEU A 252 -9.02 0.22 0.91
N LEU A 253 -9.67 -0.12 -0.20
CA LEU A 253 -9.68 -1.45 -0.81
C LEU A 253 -8.53 -1.66 -1.80
N ASN A 254 -7.87 -0.60 -2.27
CA ASN A 254 -6.71 -0.69 -3.16
C ASN A 254 -5.46 -1.27 -2.48
N TYR A 255 -5.33 -1.21 -1.14
CA TYR A 255 -4.27 -1.91 -0.40
C TYR A 255 -4.48 -2.03 1.13
N PRO A 256 -5.64 -2.47 1.64
CA PRO A 256 -5.84 -2.55 3.08
C PRO A 256 -4.86 -3.54 3.70
N ARG A 257 -4.48 -3.25 4.94
CA ARG A 257 -3.67 -4.08 5.81
C ARG A 257 -4.44 -4.46 7.03
N LEU A 258 -4.44 -5.76 7.30
CA LEU A 258 -4.63 -6.22 8.65
C LEU A 258 -3.30 -6.02 9.38
N VAL A 259 -3.36 -5.49 10.60
CA VAL A 259 -2.20 -5.33 11.46
C VAL A 259 -2.46 -6.13 12.71
N VAL A 260 -1.58 -7.07 13.05
CA VAL A 260 -1.77 -8.02 14.17
C VAL A 260 -0.56 -7.99 15.08
N ASN A 261 -0.80 -8.02 16.38
CA ASN A 261 0.23 -8.13 17.39
C ASN A 261 -0.26 -9.11 18.48
N ASN A 262 0.41 -10.24 18.63
CA ASN A 262 -0.11 -11.39 19.37
C ASN A 262 0.99 -12.17 20.13
N ASP A 263 0.56 -12.82 21.21
CA ASP A 263 1.29 -13.82 22.02
C ASP A 263 0.24 -14.72 22.70
N ASP A 264 0.08 -16.00 22.38
CA ASP A 264 0.86 -16.82 21.43
C ASP A 264 0.23 -16.84 20.02
N ASP A 265 -0.65 -17.80 19.68
CA ASP A 265 -1.25 -17.94 18.33
C ASP A 265 -2.47 -17.03 18.12
N ALA A 266 -2.66 -16.48 16.92
CA ALA A 266 -3.85 -15.70 16.56
C ALA A 266 -4.45 -16.02 15.18
N GLU A 267 -5.77 -16.17 15.13
CA GLU A 267 -6.57 -16.17 13.89
C GLU A 267 -7.43 -14.91 13.80
N VAL A 268 -7.48 -14.29 12.62
CA VAL A 268 -8.29 -13.09 12.38
C VAL A 268 -9.17 -13.28 11.15
N TYR A 269 -10.42 -12.87 11.27
CA TYR A 269 -11.48 -13.02 10.27
C TYR A 269 -12.11 -11.67 9.93
N VAL A 270 -12.46 -11.45 8.65
CA VAL A 270 -13.32 -10.33 8.22
C VAL A 270 -14.64 -10.91 7.70
N ASN A 271 -15.76 -10.52 8.30
CA ASN A 271 -17.10 -10.99 7.92
C ASN A 271 -17.27 -12.53 7.86
N GLY A 272 -16.42 -13.30 8.54
CA GLY A 272 -16.40 -14.78 8.53
C GLY A 272 -15.34 -15.42 7.61
N VAL A 273 -14.64 -14.66 6.76
CA VAL A 273 -13.52 -15.17 5.94
C VAL A 273 -12.20 -14.97 6.69
N LEU A 274 -11.36 -16.01 6.74
CA LEU A 274 -10.04 -15.96 7.37
C LEU A 274 -9.15 -14.94 6.64
N ALA A 275 -8.71 -13.92 7.37
CA ALA A 275 -7.93 -12.79 6.87
C ALA A 275 -6.45 -12.87 7.26
N ALA A 276 -6.13 -13.52 8.37
CA ALA A 276 -4.77 -13.95 8.71
C ALA A 276 -4.82 -15.14 9.68
N SER A 277 -3.82 -16.01 9.58
CA SER A 277 -3.43 -16.96 10.62
C SER A 277 -1.99 -16.63 10.99
N VAL A 278 -1.74 -16.36 12.27
CA VAL A 278 -0.45 -15.89 12.80
C VAL A 278 0.00 -16.88 13.88
N PRO A 279 0.78 -17.91 13.50
CA PRO A 279 1.30 -18.88 14.46
C PRO A 279 2.51 -18.31 15.20
N CYS A 280 2.54 -18.52 16.51
CA CYS A 280 3.49 -17.95 17.46
C CYS A 280 3.41 -16.42 17.59
N CYS A 281 4.09 -15.90 18.61
CA CYS A 281 4.07 -14.49 18.95
C CYS A 281 4.82 -13.57 17.96
N THR A 282 4.42 -12.30 17.92
CA THR A 282 4.99 -11.25 17.06
C THR A 282 5.74 -10.19 17.87
N SER A 283 7.02 -9.93 17.61
CA SER A 283 7.83 -9.00 18.42
C SER A 283 7.43 -7.51 18.32
N ASP A 284 6.63 -7.16 17.31
CA ASP A 284 6.03 -5.86 17.02
C ASP A 284 4.76 -6.11 16.18
N TYR A 285 3.96 -5.08 15.91
CA TYR A 285 2.84 -5.12 14.99
C TYR A 285 3.24 -5.62 13.60
N GLY A 286 2.90 -6.88 13.30
CA GLY A 286 3.04 -7.50 11.99
C GLY A 286 2.01 -6.97 11.01
N VAL A 287 2.39 -6.83 9.74
CA VAL A 287 1.56 -6.24 8.69
C VAL A 287 1.21 -7.33 7.67
N PHE A 288 -0.09 -7.63 7.53
CA PHE A 288 -0.58 -8.75 6.72
C PHE A 288 -1.36 -8.24 5.51
N ALA A 289 -1.05 -8.79 4.34
CA ALA A 289 -1.77 -8.48 3.10
C ALA A 289 -3.15 -9.16 3.11
N ILE A 290 -4.19 -8.40 2.77
CA ILE A 290 -5.56 -8.92 2.68
C ILE A 290 -5.79 -9.57 1.31
N SER A 291 -6.30 -10.81 1.30
CA SER A 291 -6.53 -11.59 0.07
C SER A 291 -7.74 -11.09 -0.74
N GLN A 292 -7.80 -11.46 -2.02
CA GLN A 292 -8.94 -11.12 -2.89
C GLN A 292 -10.28 -11.72 -2.40
N GLU A 293 -10.24 -12.88 -1.72
CA GLU A 293 -11.44 -13.48 -1.11
C GLU A 293 -11.96 -12.60 0.04
N VAL A 294 -11.05 -12.12 0.89
CA VAL A 294 -11.38 -11.24 2.03
C VAL A 294 -11.84 -9.86 1.55
N LEU A 295 -11.21 -9.32 0.50
CA LEU A 295 -11.67 -8.09 -0.18
C LEU A 295 -13.08 -8.26 -0.77
N ALA A 296 -13.40 -9.42 -1.34
CA ALA A 296 -14.74 -9.72 -1.85
C ALA A 296 -15.78 -9.94 -0.72
N ALA A 297 -15.34 -10.32 0.47
CA ALA A 297 -16.19 -10.41 1.67
C ALA A 297 -16.48 -9.05 2.32
N MET A 298 -15.63 -8.04 2.12
CA MET A 298 -15.83 -6.66 2.57
C MET A 298 -16.94 -5.95 1.79
N ARG A 299 -17.66 -5.04 2.47
CA ARG A 299 -18.86 -4.38 1.94
C ARG A 299 -18.89 -2.90 2.33
N PRO A 300 -19.41 -1.98 1.50
CA PRO A 300 -19.69 -0.60 1.94
C PRO A 300 -20.68 -0.59 3.12
N GLY A 301 -20.44 0.27 4.11
CA GLY A 301 -21.15 0.26 5.40
C GLY A 301 -20.57 -0.78 6.36
N LYS A 302 -21.44 -1.39 7.18
CA LYS A 302 -21.04 -2.23 8.32
C LYS A 302 -20.38 -3.55 7.91
N ASN A 303 -19.23 -3.81 8.51
CA ASN A 303 -18.45 -5.04 8.49
C ASN A 303 -18.13 -5.47 9.94
N LEU A 304 -17.44 -6.60 10.07
CA LEU A 304 -16.98 -7.19 11.34
C LEU A 304 -15.52 -7.65 11.20
N LEU A 305 -14.67 -7.28 12.17
CA LEU A 305 -13.49 -8.08 12.54
C LEU A 305 -13.87 -9.06 13.64
N ALA A 306 -13.42 -10.30 13.52
CA ALA A 306 -13.46 -11.29 14.59
C ALA A 306 -12.05 -11.90 14.75
N VAL A 307 -11.66 -12.20 15.99
CA VAL A 307 -10.31 -12.67 16.35
C VAL A 307 -10.44 -13.81 17.36
N HIS A 308 -9.61 -14.83 17.23
CA HIS A 308 -9.34 -15.81 18.29
C HIS A 308 -7.84 -15.76 18.58
N CYS A 309 -7.45 -15.66 19.85
CA CYS A 309 -6.07 -15.79 20.28
C CYS A 309 -5.95 -16.91 21.32
N THR A 310 -4.89 -17.73 21.22
CA THR A 310 -4.62 -18.88 22.09
C THR A 310 -3.21 -18.78 22.68
N GLU A 311 -3.13 -18.68 24.00
CA GLU A 311 -1.89 -18.79 24.80
C GLU A 311 -1.55 -20.28 25.00
N ARG A 312 -0.55 -20.79 24.27
CA ARG A 312 -0.22 -22.23 24.27
C ARG A 312 0.53 -22.71 25.51
N ASN A 313 1.12 -21.80 26.29
CA ASN A 313 1.91 -22.09 27.49
C ASN A 313 1.20 -21.62 28.77
N PHE A 314 -0.13 -21.42 28.74
CA PHE A 314 -0.92 -20.86 29.85
C PHE A 314 -0.64 -21.59 31.19
N PRO A 315 -0.41 -20.87 32.31
CA PRO A 315 -0.41 -19.41 32.49
C PRO A 315 1.00 -18.77 32.44
N ASN A 316 1.95 -19.34 31.69
CA ASN A 316 3.38 -18.99 31.75
C ASN A 316 3.92 -18.28 30.49
N GLY A 317 3.12 -18.08 29.44
CA GLY A 317 3.49 -17.27 28.28
C GLY A 317 3.23 -15.77 28.47
N GLY A 318 3.30 -15.00 27.38
CA GLY A 318 3.26 -13.54 27.42
C GLY A 318 1.84 -12.95 27.47
N GLN A 319 0.87 -13.65 26.88
CA GLN A 319 -0.53 -13.23 26.73
C GLN A 319 -0.69 -11.80 26.17
N TYR A 320 -0.78 -11.67 24.85
CA TYR A 320 -1.17 -10.42 24.18
C TYR A 320 -2.02 -10.66 22.94
N ILE A 321 -3.00 -9.80 22.68
CA ILE A 321 -3.65 -9.66 21.38
C ILE A 321 -4.14 -8.24 21.14
N ASP A 322 -3.78 -7.70 19.98
CA ASP A 322 -4.30 -6.44 19.44
C ASP A 322 -4.34 -6.48 17.91
N VAL A 323 -5.39 -5.92 17.32
CA VAL A 323 -5.68 -6.05 15.88
C VAL A 323 -6.20 -4.74 15.30
N GLY A 324 -5.61 -4.31 14.19
CA GLY A 324 -6.01 -3.14 13.41
C GLY A 324 -6.36 -3.47 11.95
N LEU A 325 -7.08 -2.55 11.31
CA LEU A 325 -7.38 -2.55 9.88
C LEU A 325 -7.16 -1.13 9.33
N THR A 326 -6.28 -0.97 8.36
CA THR A 326 -5.86 0.35 7.87
C THR A 326 -5.37 0.35 6.42
N ASP A 327 -5.37 1.52 5.78
CA ASP A 327 -4.65 1.78 4.53
C ASP A 327 -3.24 2.36 4.73
N ARG A 328 -2.73 2.50 5.98
CA ARG A 328 -1.32 2.88 6.28
C ARG A 328 -0.37 2.10 5.35
N PRO A 329 0.31 2.76 4.39
CA PRO A 329 1.28 2.07 3.55
C PRO A 329 2.63 2.05 4.29
N SER A 330 2.62 1.58 5.53
CA SER A 330 3.82 1.25 6.31
C SER A 330 4.27 -0.15 5.92
N LEU A 331 5.32 -0.25 5.11
CA LEU A 331 5.83 -1.52 4.60
C LEU A 331 6.89 -2.12 5.54
N LYS A 332 6.53 -2.21 6.83
CA LYS A 332 7.07 -3.26 7.71
C LYS A 332 6.80 -4.62 7.04
N GLU A 333 7.63 -5.60 7.34
CA GLU A 333 7.72 -6.86 6.59
C GLU A 333 6.35 -7.53 6.42
N VAL A 334 5.91 -7.64 5.15
CA VAL A 334 4.55 -8.10 4.83
C VAL A 334 4.55 -9.63 4.81
N VAL A 335 4.16 -10.22 5.92
CA VAL A 335 4.03 -11.68 6.05
C VAL A 335 2.89 -12.15 5.14
N PRO A 336 3.15 -13.05 4.16
CA PRO A 336 2.09 -13.61 3.34
C PRO A 336 1.28 -14.61 4.18
N VAL A 337 -0.04 -14.49 4.13
CA VAL A 337 -0.94 -15.53 4.67
C VAL A 337 -0.74 -16.79 3.81
N SER A 338 -0.24 -17.87 4.40
CA SER A 338 0.02 -19.11 3.67
C SER A 338 -1.25 -19.95 3.54
N GLU A 339 -1.44 -20.61 2.39
CA GLU A 339 -2.57 -21.53 2.19
C GLU A 339 -2.45 -22.80 3.05
N GLU A 340 -1.22 -23.21 3.41
CA GLU A 340 -0.96 -24.35 4.30
C GLU A 340 -1.47 -24.10 5.72
N SER A 341 -1.28 -22.88 6.26
CA SER A 341 -1.77 -22.48 7.59
C SER A 341 -3.30 -22.60 7.71
N ALA A 342 -4.03 -22.36 6.62
CA ALA A 342 -5.49 -22.50 6.57
C ALA A 342 -5.97 -23.96 6.34
N ALA A 343 -5.05 -24.87 6.00
CA ALA A 343 -5.34 -26.28 5.73
C ALA A 343 -5.16 -27.16 6.98
N GLU A 344 -4.10 -26.95 7.78
CA GLU A 344 -3.81 -27.82 8.93
C GLU A 344 -4.92 -27.79 10.00
N TRP A 345 -5.46 -26.61 10.33
CA TRP A 345 -6.54 -26.48 11.32
C TRP A 345 -7.90 -27.04 10.88
N ARG A 346 -8.11 -27.28 9.58
CA ARG A 346 -9.32 -27.97 9.10
C ARG A 346 -9.35 -29.46 9.46
N TYR A 347 -8.23 -30.04 9.91
CA TYR A 347 -8.13 -31.46 10.25
C TYR A 347 -8.40 -31.77 11.73
N THR A 348 -8.29 -30.78 12.62
CA THR A 348 -8.45 -30.93 14.08
C THR A 348 -9.88 -30.70 14.58
N ALA A 349 -10.73 -30.03 13.80
CA ALA A 349 -12.10 -29.66 14.17
C ALA A 349 -13.08 -30.85 14.33
N SER A 350 -12.68 -32.09 14.07
CA SER A 350 -13.52 -33.26 14.30
C SER A 350 -12.75 -34.57 14.55
N GLN A 351 -12.55 -34.93 15.82
CA GLN A 351 -12.94 -36.25 16.38
C GLN A 351 -13.15 -36.16 17.91
N PRO A 352 -14.34 -36.49 18.45
CA PRO A 352 -14.49 -36.89 19.85
C PRO A 352 -13.93 -38.31 20.09
N PRO A 353 -13.70 -38.74 21.36
CA PRO A 353 -12.83 -39.88 21.70
C PRO A 353 -13.43 -41.29 21.46
#